data_AF-A0A099Y1Z2-F1
#
_entry.id   AF-A0A099Y1Z2-F1
#
_cell.length_a   1.000
_cell.length_b   1.000
_cell.length_c   1.000
_cell.angle_alpha   90.00
_cell.angle_beta   90.00
_cell.angle_gamma   90.00
#
_symmetry.space_group_name_H-M   'P 1'
#
loop_
_entity.id
_entity.type
_entity.pdbx_description
1 polymer ?
#
loop_
_entity_poly.entity_id
_entity_poly.type
_entity_poly.pdbx_seq_one_letter_code
_entity_poly.pdbx_strand_id
1 'polypeptide(L)' 'MYVQLAINATYEISIVEAVIDGNVTQLNPVEGSNTFDGTISLSSIPQGIHILQINVTDVLDNTTSENRTFFLIQNLR' A
#
# COMPACT_ATOMS: atom_id res chain seq x y z
N MET A 1 -1.20 -1.75 15.54
CA MET A 1 -1.59 -0.49 14.88
C MET A 1 -1.76 -0.80 13.40
N TYR A 2 -2.78 -0.24 12.76
CA TYR A 2 -3.08 -0.50 11.35
C TYR A 2 -3.18 0.81 10.59
N VAL A 3 -2.84 0.77 9.30
CA VAL A 3 -3.11 1.86 8.36
C VAL A 3 -3.98 1.31 7.24
N GLN A 4 -5.03 2.06 6.92
CA GLN A 4 -5.86 1.80 5.75
C GLN A 4 -5.28 2.54 4.56
N LEU A 5 -5.19 1.86 3.43
CA LEU A 5 -4.80 2.42 2.14
C LEU A 5 -5.98 2.32 1.18
N ALA A 6 -6.12 3.34 0.34
CA ALA A 6 -7.02 3.35 -0.79
C ALA A 6 -6.32 4.02 -1.97
N ILE A 7 -6.30 3.33 -3.11
CA ILE A 7 -5.70 3.80 -4.36
C ILE A 7 -6.81 3.94 -5.40
N ASN A 8 -7.00 5.15 -5.90
CA ASN A 8 -7.95 5.41 -6.99
C ASN A 8 -7.20 5.34 -8.32
N ALA A 9 -7.62 4.43 -9.19
CA ALA A 9 -7.05 4.27 -10.51
C ALA A 9 -7.89 5.00 -11.58
N THR A 10 -7.19 5.58 -12.56
CA THR A 10 -7.82 6.17 -13.76
C THR A 10 -7.79 5.22 -14.96
N TYR A 11 -7.10 4.09 -14.82
CA TYR A 11 -6.92 3.04 -15.83
C TYR A 11 -7.32 1.68 -15.24
N GLU A 12 -7.44 0.67 -16.10
CA GLU A 12 -7.73 -0.69 -15.69
C GLU A 12 -6.48 -1.35 -15.07
N ILE A 13 -6.59 -1.76 -13.81
CA ILE A 13 -5.48 -2.27 -13.00
C ILE A 13 -5.71 -3.74 -12.68
N SER A 14 -4.65 -4.54 -12.76
CA SER A 14 -4.67 -5.96 -12.42
C SER A 14 -4.22 -6.21 -10.97
N ILE A 15 -3.15 -5.54 -10.54
CA ILE A 15 -2.52 -5.76 -9.24
C ILE A 15 -2.11 -4.43 -8.61
N VAL A 16 -2.34 -4.30 -7.30
CA VAL A 16 -1.78 -3.23 -6.48
C VAL A 16 -1.10 -3.84 -5.26
N GLU A 17 0.17 -3.51 -5.06
CA GLU A 17 0.97 -3.96 -3.93
C GLU A 17 1.51 -2.78 -3.13
N ALA A 18 1.40 -2.87 -1.82
CA ALA A 18 2.01 -1.95 -0.89
C ALA A 18 3.15 -2.64 -0.14
N VAL A 19 4.33 -2.05 -0.15
CA VAL A 19 5.56 -2.61 0.42
C VAL A 19 6.11 -1.69 1.50
N ILE A 20 6.34 -2.24 2.70
CA ILE A 20 7.01 -1.57 3.82
C ILE A 20 8.09 -2.50 4.36
N ASP A 21 9.34 -2.07 4.31
CA ASP A 21 10.51 -2.84 4.76
C ASP A 21 10.56 -4.29 4.19
N GLY A 22 10.17 -4.45 2.93
CA GLY A 22 10.10 -5.74 2.24
C GLY A 22 8.86 -6.58 2.54
N ASN A 23 7.98 -6.15 3.46
CA ASN A 23 6.68 -6.80 3.68
C ASN A 23 5.68 -6.32 2.63
N VAL A 24 5.15 -7.24 1.84
CA VAL A 24 4.20 -6.97 0.77
C VAL A 24 2.77 -7.18 1.27
N THR A 25 1.90 -6.21 1.03
CA THR A 25 0.45 -6.31 1.22
C THR A 25 -0.22 -6.05 -0.12
N GLN A 26 -0.98 -7.01 -0.63
CA GLN A 26 -1.79 -6.80 -1.82
C GLN A 26 -3.08 -6.06 -1.44
N LEU A 27 -3.44 -5.03 -2.20
CA LEU A 27 -4.72 -4.34 -2.05
C LEU A 27 -5.78 -5.02 -2.93
N ASN A 28 -7.01 -5.04 -2.46
CA ASN A 28 -8.13 -5.69 -3.13
C ASN A 28 -8.93 -4.67 -3.94
N PRO A 29 -9.44 -5.03 -5.13
CA PRO A 29 -10.37 -4.18 -5.85
C PRO A 29 -11.67 -4.02 -5.06
N VAL A 30 -12.17 -2.80 -5.01
CA VAL A 30 -13.47 -2.47 -4.41
C VAL A 30 -14.54 -2.57 -5.50
N GLU A 31 -15.49 -3.49 -5.31
CA GLU A 31 -16.56 -3.79 -6.27
C GLU A 31 -17.32 -2.52 -6.70
N GLY A 32 -17.54 -2.39 -8.02
CA GLY A 32 -18.26 -1.25 -8.59
C GLY A 32 -17.48 0.06 -8.61
N SER A 33 -16.16 0.04 -8.40
CA SER A 33 -15.31 1.23 -8.43
C SER A 33 -13.95 0.96 -9.08
N ASN A 34 -13.21 2.02 -9.39
CA ASN A 34 -11.79 1.93 -9.77
C ASN A 34 -10.86 2.07 -8.56
N THR A 35 -11.30 1.63 -7.38
CA THR A 35 -10.53 1.76 -6.14
C THR A 35 -9.95 0.41 -5.73
N PHE A 36 -8.74 0.43 -5.20
CA PHE A 36 -8.12 -0.70 -4.51
C PHE A 36 -7.88 -0.33 -3.06
N ASP A 37 -8.29 -1.17 -2.13
CA ASP A 37 -8.13 -0.91 -0.71
C ASP A 37 -7.54 -2.09 0.07
N GLY A 38 -7.02 -1.77 1.26
CA GLY A 38 -6.44 -2.77 2.12
C GLY A 38 -5.93 -2.18 3.41
N THR A 39 -5.63 -3.07 4.34
CA THR A 39 -5.13 -2.70 5.66
C THR A 39 -3.75 -3.28 5.84
N ILE A 40 -2.78 -2.45 6.21
CA ILE A 40 -1.43 -2.89 6.57
C ILE A 40 -1.30 -2.93 8.08
N SER A 41 -0.82 -4.06 8.60
CA SER A 41 -0.41 -4.14 10.01
C SER A 41 0.97 -3.52 10.19
N LEU A 42 1.07 -2.57 11.12
CA LEU A 42 2.34 -1.94 11.52
C LEU A 42 2.84 -2.47 12.87
N SER A 43 2.25 -3.56 13.38
CA SER A 43 2.59 -4.09 14.72
C SER A 43 4.04 -4.60 14.82
N SER A 44 4.58 -5.14 13.72
CA SER A 44 5.95 -5.66 13.64
C SER A 44 6.96 -4.65 13.10
N ILE A 45 6.50 -3.46 12.69
CA ILE A 45 7.37 -2.43 12.11
C ILE A 45 7.91 -1.55 13.25
N PRO A 46 9.24 -1.41 13.39
CA PRO A 46 9.84 -0.64 14.49
C PRO A 46 9.51 0.86 14.38
N GLN A 47 9.55 1.58 15.50
CA GLN A 47 9.45 3.05 15.47
C GLN A 47 10.59 3.64 14.63
N GLY A 48 10.29 4.62 13.77
CA GLY A 48 11.30 5.22 12.89
C GLY A 48 10.76 5.80 11.60
N ILE A 49 11.67 6.26 10.73
CA ILE A 49 11.36 6.70 9.36
C ILE A 49 11.30 5.47 8.46
N HIS A 50 10.23 5.35 7.68
CA HIS A 50 9.95 4.23 6.80
C HIS A 50 9.52 4.71 5.41
N ILE A 51 9.66 3.84 4.42
CA ILE A 51 9.19 4.06 3.06
C ILE A 51 8.06 3.08 2.79
N LEU A 52 6.90 3.62 2.43
CA LEU A 52 5.82 2.90 1.79
C LEU A 52 6.01 3.01 0.28
N GLN A 53 6.31 1.90 -0.37
CA GLN A 53 6.32 1.79 -1.82
C GLN A 53 5.00 1.20 -2.30
N ILE A 54 4.32 1.86 -3.22
CA ILE A 54 3.13 1.37 -3.89
C ILE A 54 3.50 0.97 -5.32
N ASN A 55 3.29 -0.28 -5.68
CA ASN A 55 3.44 -0.78 -7.04
C ASN A 55 2.05 -0.99 -7.64
N VAL A 56 1.87 -0.53 -8.87
CA VAL A 56 0.61 -0.66 -9.60
C VAL A 56 0.92 -1.26 -10.97
N THR A 57 0.27 -2.39 -11.27
CA THR A 57 0.40 -3.07 -12.56
C THR A 57 -0.93 -3.03 -13.29
N ASP A 58 -0.91 -2.56 -14.54
CA ASP A 58 -2.11 -2.53 -15.39
C ASP A 58 -2.44 -3.93 -15.98
N VAL A 59 -3.55 -4.04 -16.70
CA VAL A 59 -3.96 -5.30 -17.37
C VAL A 59 -3.09 -5.65 -18.59
N LEU A 60 -2.16 -4.78 -18.97
CA LEU A 60 -1.18 -4.98 -20.05
C LEU A 60 0.23 -5.26 -19.50
N ASP A 61 0.33 -5.58 -18.21
CA ASP A 61 1.57 -5.87 -17.47
C ASP A 61 2.56 -4.68 -17.37
N ASN A 62 2.13 -3.44 -17.61
CA ASN A 62 2.96 -2.27 -17.32
C ASN A 62 2.93 -1.96 -15.83
N THR A 63 4.10 -1.74 -15.22
CA THR A 63 4.22 -1.45 -13.79
C THR A 63 4.79 -0.07 -13.53
N THR A 64 4.15 0.67 -12.62
CA THR A 64 4.68 1.92 -12.06
C THR A 64 4.80 1.80 -10.54
N SER A 65 5.69 2.61 -9.95
CA SER A 65 5.94 2.62 -8.51
C SER A 65 5.95 4.04 -7.97
N GLU A 66 5.39 4.22 -6.78
CA GLU A 66 5.42 5.48 -6.04
C GLU A 66 5.87 5.26 -4.60
N ASN A 67 6.75 6.15 -4.11
CA ASN A 67 7.23 6.10 -2.74
C ASN A 67 6.61 7.21 -1.88
N ARG A 68 6.30 6.86 -0.63
CA ARG A 68 5.85 7.76 0.43
C ARG A 68 6.66 7.51 1.69
N THR A 69 7.35 8.53 2.17
CA THR A 69 8.05 8.48 3.44
C THR A 69 7.10 8.82 4.58
N PHE A 70 7.11 8.03 5.65
CA PHE A 70 6.34 8.32 6.87
C PHE A 70 7.18 8.05 8.11
N PHE A 71 6.81 8.67 9.23
CA PHE A 71 7.42 8.38 10.53
C PHE A 71 6.43 7.57 11.37
N LEU A 72 6.83 6.36 11.72
CA LEU A 72 6.06 5.48 12.58
C LEU A 72 6.37 5.76 14.04
N ILE A 73 5.35 6.10 14.82
CA ILE A 73 5.45 6.22 16.27
C ILE A 73 4.56 5.15 16.87
N GLN A 74 5.13 4.21 17.61
CA GLN A 74 4.34 3.33 18.46
C GLN A 74 4.09 4.05 19.78
N ASN A 75 2.83 4.25 20.16
CA ASN A 75 2.51 4.83 21.45
C ASN A 75 3.06 3.91 22.56
N LEU A 76 4.09 4.36 23.26
CA LEU A 76 4.53 3.77 24.52
C LEU A 76 3.39 4.01 25.51
N ARG A 77 2.65 2.95 25.84
CA ARG A 77 1.84 2.93 27.06
C ARG A 77 2.71 2.52 28.22
#